data_AF-A0A2V2ECE5-F1
#
_entry.id   AF-A0A2V2ECE5-F1
#
_cell.length_a   1.000
_cell.length_b   1.000
_cell.length_c   1.000
_cell.angle_alpha   90.00
_cell.angle_beta   90.00
_cell.angle_gamma   90.00
#
_symmetry.space_group_name_H-M   'P 1'
#
loop_
_entity.id
_entity.type
_entity.pdbx_description
1 polymer ?
#
loop_
_entity_poly.entity_id
_entity_poly.type
_entity_poly.pdbx_seq_one_letter_code
_entity_poly.pdbx_strand_id
1 'polypeptide(L)'
;MDKGKAIGIVVLSVVCCAVMALVETVVEPAYFVKSAIKAAVFLIIPLIFMKISGIKAFGGLSLPNKKAVFGLLLLGAGVYAAVMGAYLLTKARVDYSVLVASLTADQKVEGFLPVALYISFGNSFLEEFLFRNFAFIKLSEHISKKLAYAFSSIAFAVYHIAMIGAAFPPPLTLLCVLGLALGGLAVRLC
;
A
#
# COMPACT_ATOMS: atom_id res chain seq x y z
N MET A 1 -25.50 0.25 13.27
CA MET A 1 -24.79 0.36 11.98
C MET A 1 -24.79 1.84 11.60
N ASP A 2 -23.67 2.53 11.78
CA ASP A 2 -23.56 3.96 11.47
C ASP A 2 -23.10 4.12 10.02
N LYS A 3 -24.06 4.27 9.11
CA LYS A 3 -23.79 4.39 7.67
C LYS A 3 -22.95 5.64 7.35
N GLY A 4 -23.06 6.71 8.14
CA GLY A 4 -22.32 7.95 7.92
C GLY A 4 -20.81 7.74 8.12
N LYS A 5 -20.43 7.03 9.18
CA LYS A 5 -19.01 6.69 9.44
C LYS A 5 -18.43 5.77 8.38
N ALA A 6 -19.17 4.76 7.94
CA ALA A 6 -18.72 3.85 6.87
C ALA A 6 -18.44 4.59 5.55
N ILE A 7 -19.36 5.47 5.14
CA ILE A 7 -19.20 6.30 3.94
C ILE A 7 -17.98 7.23 4.11
N GLY A 8 -17.85 7.87 5.27
CA GLY A 8 -16.71 8.75 5.56
C GLY A 8 -15.36 8.03 5.45
N ILE A 9 -15.23 6.81 5.95
CA ILE A 9 -14.01 6.00 5.81
C ILE A 9 -13.72 5.70 4.34
N VAL A 10 -14.71 5.22 3.58
CA VAL A 10 -14.53 4.88 2.17
C VAL A 10 -14.13 6.11 1.35
N VAL A 11 -14.87 7.22 1.49
CA VAL A 11 -14.60 8.46 0.78
C VAL A 11 -13.21 8.98 1.13
N LEU A 12 -12.85 8.99 2.42
CA LEU A 12 -11.54 9.48 2.84
C LEU A 12 -10.40 8.60 2.29
N SER A 13 -10.53 7.27 2.35
CA SER A 13 -9.54 6.37 1.76
C SER A 13 -9.36 6.59 0.27
N VAL A 14 -10.45 6.79 -0.49
CA VAL A 14 -10.38 7.08 -1.93
C VAL A 14 -9.73 8.44 -2.18
N VAL A 15 -10.10 9.47 -1.42
CA VAL A 15 -9.50 10.82 -1.54
C VAL A 15 -8.01 10.77 -1.23
N CYS A 16 -7.58 10.08 -0.16
CA CYS A 16 -6.17 9.89 0.17
C CYS A 16 -5.41 9.22 -0.98
N CYS A 17 -5.97 8.16 -1.58
CA CYS A 17 -5.37 7.49 -2.73
C CYS A 17 -5.29 8.41 -3.96
N ALA A 18 -6.35 9.17 -4.26
CA ALA A 18 -6.39 10.09 -5.39
C ALA A 18 -5.39 11.25 -5.24
N VAL A 19 -5.30 11.84 -4.05
CA VAL A 19 -4.31 12.88 -3.74
C VAL A 19 -2.89 12.33 -3.94
N MET A 20 -2.59 11.14 -3.40
CA MET A 20 -1.27 10.55 -3.60
C MET A 20 -1.00 10.17 -5.06
N ALA A 21 -2.00 9.73 -5.81
CA ALA A 21 -1.86 9.46 -7.24
C ALA A 21 -1.53 10.72 -8.04
N LEU A 22 -2.12 11.87 -7.69
CA LEU A 22 -1.79 13.17 -8.30
C LEU A 22 -0.38 13.65 -7.92
N VAL A 23 0.01 13.49 -6.66
CA VAL A 23 1.37 13.81 -6.20
C VAL A 23 2.40 12.97 -6.96
N GLU A 24 2.08 11.70 -7.20
CA GLU A 24 2.95 10.75 -7.88
C GLU A 24 3.09 11.01 -9.38
N THR A 25 2.01 11.39 -10.06
CA THR A 25 1.97 11.45 -11.53
C THR A 25 1.99 12.85 -12.12
N VAL A 26 1.68 13.89 -11.34
CA VAL A 26 1.58 15.27 -11.84
C VAL A 26 2.59 16.18 -11.15
N VAL A 27 2.72 16.09 -9.84
CA VAL A 27 3.59 17.01 -9.07
C VAL A 27 5.04 16.53 -9.10
N GLU A 28 5.26 15.22 -9.02
CA GLU A 28 6.58 14.57 -9.03
C GLU A 28 7.63 15.27 -8.12
N PRO A 29 7.30 15.55 -6.84
CA PRO A 29 8.24 16.26 -5.98
C PRO A 29 9.38 15.34 -5.53
N ALA A 30 10.47 15.92 -5.03
CA ALA A 30 11.59 15.15 -4.48
C ALA A 30 11.13 14.12 -3.43
N TYR A 31 11.80 12.97 -3.38
CA TYR A 31 11.41 11.81 -2.55
C TYR A 31 11.07 12.15 -1.10
N PHE A 32 11.84 13.03 -0.46
CA PHE A 32 11.59 13.48 0.91
C PHE A 32 10.25 14.23 1.04
N VAL A 33 9.96 15.14 0.11
CA VAL A 33 8.72 15.92 0.09
C VAL A 33 7.53 15.00 -0.20
N LYS A 34 7.66 14.11 -1.18
CA LYS A 34 6.67 13.05 -1.48
C LYS A 34 6.37 12.21 -0.24
N SER A 35 7.40 11.79 0.48
CA SER A 35 7.28 10.99 1.70
C SER A 35 6.58 11.76 2.84
N ALA A 36 6.89 13.04 3.01
CA ALA A 36 6.22 13.90 3.99
C ALA A 36 4.73 14.10 3.66
N ILE A 37 4.41 14.35 2.38
CA ILE A 37 3.02 14.44 1.92
C ILE A 37 2.30 13.12 2.20
N LYS A 38 2.92 11.98 1.89
CA LYS A 38 2.34 10.66 2.17
C LYS A 38 2.08 10.47 3.66
N ALA A 39 2.99 10.87 4.53
CA ALA A 39 2.76 10.80 5.98
C ALA A 39 1.55 11.66 6.39
N ALA A 40 1.41 12.87 5.85
CA ALA A 40 0.26 13.71 6.12
C ALA A 40 -1.07 13.06 5.63
N VAL A 41 -1.07 12.57 4.38
CA VAL A 41 -2.27 12.05 3.73
C VAL A 41 -2.68 10.67 4.26
N PHE A 42 -1.73 9.78 4.53
CA PHE A 42 -2.02 8.39 4.92
C PHE A 42 -2.10 8.20 6.44
N LEU A 43 -1.50 9.09 7.25
CA LEU A 43 -1.51 8.97 8.71
C LEU A 43 -2.26 10.14 9.37
N ILE A 44 -1.84 11.39 9.15
CA ILE A 44 -2.38 12.54 9.89
C ILE A 44 -3.86 12.77 9.58
N ILE A 45 -4.24 12.80 8.30
CA ILE A 45 -5.63 13.04 7.87
C ILE A 45 -6.59 11.96 8.42
N PRO A 46 -6.32 10.65 8.26
CA PRO A 46 -7.19 9.62 8.84
C PRO A 46 -7.22 9.65 10.37
N LEU A 47 -6.12 10.00 11.05
CA LEU A 47 -6.12 10.18 12.51
C LEU A 47 -7.06 11.32 12.95
N ILE A 48 -7.03 12.46 12.26
CA ILE A 48 -7.92 13.59 12.52
C ILE A 48 -9.37 13.16 12.32
N PHE A 49 -9.68 12.50 11.20
CA PHE A 49 -11.03 12.01 10.93
C PHE A 49 -11.51 11.04 12.00
N MET A 50 -10.66 10.10 12.42
CA MET A 50 -11.01 9.15 13.50
C MET A 50 -11.28 9.87 14.81
N LYS A 51 -10.46 10.86 15.17
CA LYS A 51 -10.64 11.66 16.39
C LYS A 51 -11.97 12.43 16.37
N ILE A 52 -12.29 13.10 15.26
CA ILE A 52 -13.55 13.87 15.11
C ILE A 52 -14.77 12.94 15.10
N SER A 53 -14.64 11.76 14.49
CA SER A 53 -15.73 10.77 14.38
C SER A 53 -15.89 9.87 15.62
N GLY A 54 -15.07 10.06 16.65
CA GLY A 54 -15.04 9.23 17.86
C GLY A 54 -14.63 7.77 17.62
N ILE A 55 -13.88 7.50 16.54
CA ILE A 55 -13.36 6.18 16.19
C ILE A 55 -12.02 5.99 16.92
N LYS A 56 -11.86 4.89 17.64
CA LYS A 56 -10.58 4.59 18.30
C LYS A 56 -9.53 4.24 17.26
N ALA A 57 -8.42 4.98 17.22
CA ALA A 57 -7.36 4.80 16.23
C ALA A 57 -6.66 3.43 16.32
N PHE A 58 -6.50 2.90 17.53
CA PHE A 58 -5.86 1.61 17.78
C PHE A 58 -6.82 0.73 18.60
N GLY A 59 -7.08 -0.48 18.11
CA GLY A 59 -7.90 -1.47 18.81
C GLY A 59 -7.65 -2.86 18.27
N GLY A 60 -7.37 -3.81 19.16
CA GLY A 60 -7.21 -5.22 18.81
C GLY A 60 -5.85 -5.63 18.24
N LEU A 61 -4.80 -4.83 18.41
CA LEU A 61 -3.43 -5.21 18.03
C LEU A 61 -2.90 -6.23 19.05
N SER A 62 -3.13 -7.52 18.81
CA SER A 62 -2.45 -8.59 19.54
C SER A 62 -1.08 -8.83 18.92
N LEU A 63 -0.08 -9.07 19.77
CA LEU A 63 1.22 -9.52 19.28
C LEU A 63 1.06 -10.87 18.57
N PRO A 64 1.51 -11.02 17.32
CA PRO A 64 1.41 -12.29 16.62
C PRO A 64 2.27 -13.33 17.34
N ASN A 65 1.74 -14.55 17.47
CA ASN A 65 2.49 -15.65 18.07
C ASN A 65 3.62 -16.12 17.11
N LYS A 66 4.61 -16.86 17.62
CA LYS A 66 5.76 -17.34 16.82
C LYS A 66 5.35 -18.13 15.58
N LYS A 67 4.27 -18.91 15.63
CA LYS A 67 3.77 -19.69 14.48
C LYS A 67 3.17 -18.79 13.39
N ALA A 68 2.43 -17.75 13.79
CA ALA A 68 1.88 -16.75 12.88
C ALA A 68 3.00 -15.94 12.22
N VAL A 69 4.02 -15.53 12.99
CA VAL A 69 5.20 -14.85 12.42
C VAL A 69 5.91 -15.75 11.41
N PHE A 70 6.11 -17.03 11.72
CA PHE A 70 6.72 -17.97 10.78
C PHE A 70 5.89 -18.18 9.51
N GLY A 71 4.56 -18.30 9.65
CA GLY A 71 3.64 -18.38 8.51
C GLY A 71 3.71 -17.13 7.62
N LEU A 72 3.77 -15.93 8.21
CA LEU A 72 3.94 -14.67 7.48
C LEU A 72 5.31 -14.58 6.78
N LEU A 73 6.39 -15.07 7.40
CA LEU A 73 7.71 -15.13 6.78
C LEU A 73 7.74 -16.07 5.58
N LEU A 74 7.12 -17.26 5.69
CA LEU A 74 6.99 -18.19 4.57
C LEU A 74 6.15 -17.60 3.44
N LEU A 75 5.04 -16.94 3.77
CA LEU A 75 4.22 -16.24 2.79
C LEU A 75 5.02 -15.14 2.08
N GLY A 76 5.77 -14.34 2.83
CA GLY A 76 6.66 -13.31 2.29
C GLY A 76 7.74 -13.88 1.37
N ALA A 77 8.38 -14.98 1.77
CA ALA A 77 9.36 -15.69 0.93
C ALA A 77 8.72 -16.24 -0.35
N GLY A 78 7.49 -16.77 -0.27
CA GLY A 78 6.72 -17.23 -1.42
C GLY A 78 6.38 -16.10 -2.40
N VAL A 79 5.93 -14.96 -1.89
CA VAL A 79 5.68 -13.76 -2.72
C VAL A 79 6.98 -13.28 -3.37
N TYR A 80 8.08 -13.22 -2.63
CA TYR A 80 9.39 -12.84 -3.18
C TYR A 80 9.84 -13.79 -4.29
N ALA A 81 9.71 -15.10 -4.09
CA ALA A 81 10.03 -16.10 -5.11
C ALA A 81 9.16 -15.94 -6.36
N ALA A 82 7.86 -15.64 -6.19
CA ALA A 82 6.95 -15.40 -7.31
C ALA A 82 7.34 -14.14 -8.10
N VAL A 83 7.69 -13.04 -7.42
CA VAL A 83 8.16 -11.80 -8.06
C VAL A 83 9.47 -12.05 -8.81
N MET A 84 10.43 -12.76 -8.21
CA MET A 84 11.71 -13.09 -8.84
C MET A 84 11.52 -14.02 -10.04
N GLY A 85 10.64 -15.02 -9.93
CA GLY A 85 10.27 -15.90 -11.04
C GLY A 85 9.65 -15.13 -12.20
N ALA A 86 8.72 -14.22 -11.92
CA ALA A 86 8.12 -13.35 -12.94
C ALA A 86 9.17 -12.50 -13.66
N TYR A 87 10.11 -11.90 -12.92
CA TYR A 87 11.23 -11.16 -13.50
C TYR A 87 12.08 -12.04 -14.44
N LEU A 88 12.48 -13.23 -14.00
CA LEU A 88 13.30 -14.14 -14.83
C LEU A 88 12.59 -14.58 -16.12
N LEU A 89 11.27 -14.73 -16.10
CA LEU A 89 10.46 -15.10 -17.27
C LEU A 89 10.25 -13.93 -18.24
N THR A 90 10.31 -12.68 -17.75
CA THR A 90 9.96 -11.48 -18.53
C THR A 90 11.18 -10.64 -18.92
N LYS A 91 12.35 -10.82 -18.30
CA LYS A 91 13.60 -10.09 -18.60
C LYS A 91 14.04 -10.10 -20.06
N ALA A 92 13.66 -11.12 -20.82
CA ALA A 92 14.00 -11.22 -22.24
C ALA A 92 13.06 -10.39 -23.15
N ARG A 93 11.92 -9.94 -22.64
CA ARG A 93 10.85 -9.28 -23.41
C ARG A 93 10.50 -7.88 -22.92
N VAL A 94 10.92 -7.53 -21.70
CA VAL A 94 10.60 -6.25 -21.06
C VAL A 94 11.89 -5.47 -20.85
N ASP A 95 11.87 -4.20 -21.26
CA ASP A 95 12.98 -3.28 -21.00
C ASP A 95 12.86 -2.73 -19.57
N TYR A 96 13.72 -3.24 -18.68
CA TYR A 96 13.80 -2.79 -17.29
C TYR A 96 14.67 -1.54 -17.11
N SER A 97 15.29 -1.01 -18.17
CA SER A 97 16.10 0.21 -18.08
C SER A 97 15.28 1.40 -17.58
N VAL A 98 14.00 1.48 -17.98
CA VAL A 98 13.05 2.50 -17.51
C VAL A 98 12.85 2.40 -16.00
N LEU A 99 12.64 1.19 -15.45
CA LEU A 99 12.51 0.97 -14.01
C LEU A 99 13.78 1.41 -13.26
N VAL A 100 14.95 1.03 -13.77
CA VAL A 100 16.25 1.41 -13.16
C VAL A 100 16.45 2.92 -13.22
N ALA A 101 16.09 3.56 -14.34
CA ALA A 101 16.19 5.01 -14.51
C ALA A 101 15.25 5.75 -13.55
N SER A 102 14.00 5.32 -13.41
CA SER A 102 13.05 5.87 -12.45
C SER A 102 13.55 5.75 -11.00
N LEU A 103 14.06 4.57 -10.62
CA LEU A 103 14.64 4.38 -9.29
C LEU A 103 15.86 5.28 -9.07
N THR A 104 16.72 5.41 -10.06
CA THR A 104 17.93 6.25 -9.98
C THR A 104 17.58 7.74 -9.89
N ALA A 105 16.56 8.18 -10.63
CA ALA A 105 16.06 9.55 -10.62
C ALA A 105 15.35 9.92 -9.29
N ASP A 106 14.69 8.96 -8.65
CA ASP A 106 14.06 9.11 -7.33
C ASP A 106 15.10 9.10 -6.19
N GLN A 107 16.19 8.36 -6.35
CA GLN A 107 17.27 8.18 -5.37
C GLN A 107 18.28 9.35 -5.36
N LYS A 108 17.86 10.61 -5.58
CA LYS A 108 18.69 11.83 -5.49
C LYS A 108 19.23 12.12 -4.06
N VAL A 109 19.62 11.09 -3.32
CA VAL A 109 20.03 11.10 -1.92
C VAL A 109 21.37 10.39 -1.82
N GLU A 110 22.25 10.87 -0.96
CA GLU A 110 23.56 10.27 -0.69
C GLU A 110 23.39 8.91 0.00
N GLY A 111 23.17 7.85 -0.79
CA GLY A 111 23.15 6.46 -0.34
C GLY A 111 21.79 5.77 -0.49
N PHE A 112 21.83 4.57 -1.09
CA PHE A 112 20.67 3.72 -1.32
C PHE A 112 20.04 3.15 -0.04
N LEU A 113 20.87 2.86 0.97
CA LEU A 113 20.46 2.11 2.16
C LEU A 113 19.43 2.86 3.04
N PRO A 114 19.60 4.16 3.39
CA PRO A 114 18.60 4.89 4.17
C PRO A 114 17.24 4.99 3.46
N VAL A 115 17.25 5.20 2.14
CA VAL A 115 16.02 5.28 1.33
C VAL A 115 15.34 3.91 1.26
N ALA A 116 16.09 2.85 1.01
CA ALA A 116 15.56 1.49 0.96
C ALA A 116 14.95 1.06 2.31
N LEU A 117 15.60 1.39 3.43
CA LEU A 117 15.05 1.13 4.77
C LEU A 117 13.78 1.95 5.02
N TYR A 118 13.78 3.22 4.64
CA TYR A 118 12.58 4.05 4.79
C TYR A 118 11.40 3.54 3.95
N ILE A 119 11.63 3.14 2.71
CA ILE A 119 10.60 2.50 1.87
C ILE A 119 10.09 1.23 2.56
N SER A 120 11.00 0.38 3.04
CA SER A 120 10.62 -0.91 3.62
C SER A 120 9.85 -0.78 4.92
N PHE A 121 10.20 0.18 5.79
CA PHE A 121 9.60 0.32 7.12
C PHE A 121 8.64 1.50 7.22
N GLY A 122 9.06 2.69 6.83
CA GLY A 122 8.26 3.91 6.93
C GLY A 122 7.08 3.90 5.96
N ASN A 123 7.36 3.68 4.67
CA ASN A 123 6.31 3.67 3.66
C ASN A 123 5.33 2.52 3.88
N SER A 124 5.82 1.31 4.15
CA SER A 124 4.97 0.16 4.51
C SER A 124 4.12 0.41 5.75
N PHE A 125 4.65 1.10 6.78
CA PHE A 125 3.87 1.48 7.96
C PHE A 125 2.72 2.42 7.62
N LEU A 126 2.96 3.45 6.80
CA LEU A 126 1.93 4.39 6.37
C LEU A 126 0.82 3.70 5.56
N GLU A 127 1.21 2.80 4.65
CA GLU A 127 0.27 2.01 3.87
C GLU A 127 -0.52 1.04 4.74
N GLU A 128 0.14 0.31 5.63
CA GLU A 128 -0.51 -0.59 6.58
C GLU A 128 -1.52 0.16 7.47
N PHE A 129 -1.18 1.38 7.90
CA PHE A 129 -2.08 2.22 8.65
C PHE A 129 -3.31 2.64 7.83
N LEU A 130 -3.14 3.17 6.62
CA LEU A 130 -4.27 3.61 5.81
C LEU A 130 -5.15 2.42 5.35
N PHE A 131 -4.54 1.37 4.79
CA PHE A 131 -5.30 0.30 4.18
C PHE A 131 -5.79 -0.70 5.22
N ARG A 132 -4.93 -1.15 6.15
CA ARG A 132 -5.30 -2.21 7.08
C ARG A 132 -6.00 -1.69 8.33
N ASN A 133 -5.41 -0.69 9.00
CA ASN A 133 -6.03 -0.15 10.20
C ASN A 133 -7.28 0.68 9.86
N PHE A 134 -7.14 1.68 8.98
CA PHE A 134 -8.25 2.60 8.68
C PHE A 134 -9.28 2.00 7.70
N ALA A 135 -8.87 1.65 6.47
CA ALA A 135 -9.80 1.22 5.42
C ALA A 135 -10.39 -0.18 5.63
N PHE A 136 -9.70 -1.07 6.36
CA PHE A 136 -10.21 -2.41 6.68
C PHE A 136 -10.77 -2.51 8.10
N ILE A 137 -9.95 -2.42 9.16
CA ILE A 137 -10.40 -2.69 10.53
C ILE A 137 -11.55 -1.75 10.90
N LYS A 138 -11.39 -0.42 10.73
CA LYS A 138 -12.45 0.55 11.09
C LYS A 138 -13.68 0.48 10.20
N LEU A 139 -13.51 0.18 8.91
CA LEU A 139 -14.66 -0.06 8.04
C LEU A 139 -15.42 -1.33 8.44
N SER A 140 -14.71 -2.39 8.86
CA SER A 140 -15.29 -3.67 9.26
C SER A 140 -16.08 -3.62 10.58
N GLU A 141 -15.89 -2.56 11.38
CA GLU A 141 -16.74 -2.24 12.54
C GLU A 141 -18.13 -1.73 12.12
N HIS A 142 -18.31 -1.36 10.85
CA HIS A 142 -19.54 -0.73 10.34
C HIS A 142 -20.21 -1.47 9.16
N ILE A 143 -19.46 -2.29 8.41
CA ILE A 143 -19.98 -3.12 7.30
C ILE A 143 -19.48 -4.57 7.43
N SER A 144 -19.92 -5.45 6.51
CA SER A 144 -19.45 -6.84 6.54
C SER A 144 -17.93 -6.92 6.33
N LYS A 145 -17.26 -7.78 7.11
CA LYS A 145 -15.80 -7.99 7.03
C LYS A 145 -15.33 -8.33 5.61
N LYS A 146 -16.11 -9.11 4.86
CA LYS A 146 -15.80 -9.48 3.46
C LYS A 146 -15.76 -8.25 2.56
N LEU A 147 -16.71 -7.32 2.69
CA LEU A 147 -16.77 -6.10 1.88
C LEU A 147 -15.67 -5.11 2.26
N ALA A 148 -15.45 -4.89 3.57
CA ALA A 148 -14.38 -4.01 4.05
C ALA A 148 -13.01 -4.50 3.56
N TYR A 149 -12.81 -5.81 3.55
CA TYR A 149 -11.59 -6.43 3.08
C TYR A 149 -11.41 -6.30 1.57
N ALA A 150 -12.44 -6.64 0.78
CA ALA A 150 -12.39 -6.48 -0.66
C ALA A 150 -12.11 -5.02 -1.06
N PHE A 151 -12.77 -4.06 -0.41
CA PHE A 151 -12.52 -2.64 -0.60
C PHE A 151 -11.05 -2.29 -0.32
N SER A 152 -10.52 -2.66 0.85
CA SER A 152 -9.14 -2.35 1.22
C SER A 152 -8.12 -2.96 0.25
N SER A 153 -8.28 -4.23 -0.13
CA SER A 153 -7.33 -4.91 -1.04
C SER A 153 -7.37 -4.31 -2.45
N ILE A 154 -8.56 -3.96 -2.95
CA ILE A 154 -8.72 -3.31 -4.26
C ILE A 154 -8.15 -1.89 -4.22
N ALA A 155 -8.48 -1.10 -3.20
CA ALA A 155 -7.97 0.26 -3.05
C ALA A 155 -6.43 0.28 -2.98
N PHE A 156 -5.83 -0.66 -2.23
CA PHE A 156 -4.39 -0.85 -2.17
C PHE A 156 -3.78 -1.16 -3.56
N ALA A 157 -4.36 -2.11 -4.28
CA ALA A 157 -3.88 -2.50 -5.60
C ALA A 157 -4.02 -1.37 -6.65
N VAL A 158 -5.15 -0.66 -6.65
CA VAL A 158 -5.40 0.46 -7.58
C VAL A 158 -4.47 1.64 -7.28
N TYR A 159 -4.23 1.95 -6.00
CA TYR A 159 -3.28 2.99 -5.59
C TYR A 159 -1.88 2.77 -6.20
N HIS A 160 -1.44 1.52 -6.31
CA HIS A 160 -0.13 1.18 -6.86
C HIS A 160 -0.02 1.42 -8.36
N ILE A 161 -1.13 1.53 -9.11
CA ILE A 161 -1.10 1.87 -10.54
C ILE A 161 -0.40 3.21 -10.76
N ALA A 162 -0.64 4.20 -9.90
CA ALA A 162 -0.01 5.51 -10.01
C ALA A 162 1.51 5.46 -9.79
N MET A 163 1.99 4.54 -8.95
CA MET A 163 3.43 4.40 -8.65
C MET A 163 4.18 3.56 -9.69
N ILE A 164 3.57 2.47 -10.17
CA ILE A 164 4.26 1.51 -11.05
C ILE A 164 3.89 1.65 -12.52
N GLY A 165 2.83 2.39 -12.84
CA GLY A 165 2.27 2.50 -14.19
C GLY A 165 3.19 3.16 -15.20
N ALA A 166 4.08 4.05 -14.76
CA ALA A 166 5.12 4.64 -15.60
C ALA A 166 6.34 3.73 -15.77
N ALA A 167 6.57 2.79 -14.83
CA ALA A 167 7.76 1.95 -14.80
C ALA A 167 7.60 0.63 -15.57
N PHE A 168 6.37 0.18 -15.82
CA PHE A 168 6.08 -1.09 -16.48
C PHE A 168 5.09 -0.92 -17.65
N PRO A 169 5.20 -1.76 -18.70
CA PRO A 169 4.21 -1.79 -19.77
C PRO A 169 2.84 -2.22 -19.23
N PRO A 170 1.71 -1.77 -19.84
CA PRO A 170 0.37 -1.99 -19.31
C PRO A 170 0.01 -3.45 -18.94
N PRO A 171 0.39 -4.48 -19.72
CA PRO A 171 0.12 -5.87 -19.35
C PRO A 171 0.84 -6.31 -18.07
N LEU A 172 2.09 -5.83 -17.86
CA LEU A 172 2.87 -6.15 -16.67
C LEU A 172 2.35 -5.37 -15.46
N THR A 173 1.96 -4.12 -15.64
CA THR A 173 1.26 -3.31 -14.62
C THR A 173 -0.01 -4.01 -14.15
N LEU A 174 -0.84 -4.52 -15.07
CA LEU A 174 -2.04 -5.27 -14.73
C LEU A 174 -1.71 -6.54 -13.93
N LEU A 175 -0.69 -7.29 -14.34
CA LEU A 175 -0.23 -8.49 -13.63
C LEU A 175 0.22 -8.14 -12.19
N CYS A 176 0.97 -7.05 -12.01
CA CYS A 176 1.37 -6.57 -10.69
C CYS A 176 0.17 -6.19 -9.82
N VAL A 177 -0.80 -5.45 -10.37
CA VAL A 177 -2.01 -5.03 -9.66
C VAL A 177 -2.85 -6.24 -9.23
N LEU A 178 -3.02 -7.22 -10.11
CA LEU A 178 -3.70 -8.48 -9.78
C LEU A 178 -2.95 -9.25 -8.68
N GLY A 179 -1.62 -9.33 -8.79
CA GLY A 179 -0.77 -9.94 -7.76
C GLY A 179 -0.92 -9.26 -6.40
N LEU A 180 -0.95 -7.93 -6.36
CA LEU A 180 -1.16 -7.13 -5.14
C LEU A 180 -2.56 -7.34 -4.56
N ALA A 181 -3.60 -7.36 -5.39
CA ALA A 181 -4.97 -7.62 -4.96
C ALA A 181 -5.11 -9.04 -4.37
N LEU A 182 -4.55 -10.05 -5.04
CA LEU A 182 -4.59 -11.45 -4.60
C LEU A 182 -3.72 -11.69 -3.35
N GLY A 183 -2.51 -11.14 -3.31
CA GLY A 183 -1.66 -11.19 -2.11
C GLY A 183 -2.33 -10.50 -0.93
N GLY A 184 -2.91 -9.33 -1.19
CA GLY A 184 -3.73 -8.59 -0.24
C GLY A 184 -4.89 -9.41 0.30
N LEU A 185 -5.52 -10.27 -0.51
CA LEU A 185 -6.59 -11.23 -0.16
C LEU A 185 -6.10 -12.50 0.56
N ALA A 186 -4.87 -12.95 0.28
CA ALA A 186 -4.29 -14.17 0.84
C ALA A 186 -3.81 -13.98 2.29
N VAL A 187 -3.37 -12.77 2.65
CA VAL A 187 -2.95 -12.39 4.02
C VAL A 187 -4.12 -12.45 5.04
N ARG A 188 -5.36 -12.72 4.60
CA ARG A 188 -6.52 -13.04 5.45
C ARG A 188 -6.34 -14.28 6.34
N LEU A 189 -5.44 -15.20 5.96
CA LEU A 189 -5.36 -16.56 6.49
C LEU A 189 -4.40 -16.74 7.67
N CYS A 190 -3.83 -15.67 8.23
CA CYS A 190 -2.97 -15.73 9.43
C CYS A 190 -3.57 -14.92 10.58
#